data_AF-A0A9E5D4G0-F1
#
_entry.id   AF-A0A9E5D4G0-F1
#
_cell.length_a   1.000
_cell.length_b   1.000
_cell.length_c   1.000
_cell.angle_alpha   90.00
_cell.angle_beta   90.00
_cell.angle_gamma   90.00
#
_symmetry.space_group_name_H-M   'P 1'
#
loop_
_entity.id
_entity.type
_entity.pdbx_description
1 polymer ?
#
loop_
_entity_poly.entity_id
_entity_poly.type
_entity_poly.pdbx_seq_one_letter_code
_entity_poly.pdbx_strand_id
1 'polypeptide(L)'
;MADKKISCAFGVDLDAVGGWLGSYGGEDSPDDISRGMFAGEVGTPRLVKLFERLGIKTTWFIPGHSMETFPTECQMIVDGGHEIGLHGYSHE
;
A
#
# COMPACT_ATOMS: atom_id res chain seq x y z
N MET A 1 27.95 -12.85 -24.60
CA MET A 1 26.60 -12.27 -24.47
C MET A 1 26.76 -10.86 -23.94
N ALA A 2 26.02 -9.87 -24.46
CA ALA A 2 26.06 -8.51 -23.92
C ALA A 2 25.53 -8.51 -22.48
N ASP A 3 26.20 -7.77 -21.59
CA ASP A 3 25.80 -7.61 -20.20
C ASP A 3 24.51 -6.78 -20.13
N LYS A 4 23.37 -7.42 -19.86
CA LYS A 4 22.07 -6.75 -19.78
C LYS A 4 21.82 -6.28 -18.35
N LYS A 5 21.77 -4.97 -18.17
CA LYS A 5 21.37 -4.34 -16.90
C LYS A 5 19.89 -3.96 -16.97
N ILE A 6 19.04 -4.80 -16.39
CA ILE A 6 17.59 -4.57 -16.33
C ILE A 6 17.21 -4.33 -14.88
N SER A 7 16.66 -3.15 -14.61
CA SER A 7 16.09 -2.81 -13.31
C SER A 7 14.59 -3.08 -13.31
N CYS A 8 14.11 -3.79 -12.29
CA CYS A 8 12.70 -4.02 -12.06
C CYS A 8 12.32 -3.47 -10.69
N ALA A 9 11.11 -2.94 -10.55
CA ALA A 9 10.60 -2.40 -9.30
C ALA A 9 9.13 -2.79 -9.12
N PHE A 10 8.69 -2.82 -7.86
CA PHE A 10 7.29 -2.86 -7.49
C PHE A 10 6.95 -1.56 -6.77
N GLY A 11 6.00 -0.83 -7.33
CA GLY A 11 5.26 0.22 -6.64
C GLY A 11 3.98 -0.38 -6.08
N VAL A 12 3.69 -0.13 -4.81
CA VAL A 12 2.48 -0.60 -4.13
C VAL A 12 1.68 0.60 -3.66
N ASP A 13 0.48 0.77 -4.20
CA ASP A 13 -0.41 1.86 -3.83
C ASP A 13 -1.36 1.36 -2.73
N LEU A 14 -1.27 1.93 -1.53
CA LEU A 14 -2.10 1.53 -0.37
C LEU A 14 -3.39 2.36 -0.33
N ASP A 15 -4.21 2.24 -1.38
CA ASP A 15 -5.43 3.05 -1.51
C ASP A 15 -6.40 2.80 -0.37
N ALA A 16 -6.57 1.53 -0.01
CA ALA A 16 -7.40 1.07 1.09
C ALA A 16 -8.77 1.78 1.14
N VAL A 17 -9.14 2.37 2.28
CA VAL A 17 -10.38 3.13 2.42
C VAL A 17 -10.33 4.43 1.62
N GLY A 18 -9.17 5.09 1.54
CA GLY A 18 -8.99 6.33 0.79
C GLY A 18 -9.46 6.20 -0.67
N GLY A 19 -9.07 5.12 -1.36
CA GLY A 19 -9.51 4.87 -2.74
C GLY A 19 -11.03 4.81 -2.92
N TRP A 20 -11.75 4.17 -1.98
CA TRP A 20 -13.22 4.12 -2.01
C TRP A 20 -13.87 5.48 -1.78
N LEU A 21 -13.25 6.33 -0.97
CA LEU A 21 -13.72 7.69 -0.70
C LEU A 21 -13.46 8.63 -1.87
N GLY A 22 -12.24 8.66 -2.41
CA GLY A 22 -11.85 9.68 -3.40
C GLY A 22 -12.06 9.29 -4.86
N SER A 23 -12.11 7.99 -5.18
CA SER A 23 -12.01 7.56 -6.59
C SER A 23 -12.98 6.47 -7.02
N TYR A 24 -13.35 5.54 -6.15
CA TYR A 24 -14.07 4.33 -6.56
C TYR A 24 -15.56 4.33 -6.23
N GLY A 25 -16.08 5.42 -5.66
CA GLY A 25 -17.52 5.61 -5.42
C GLY A 25 -18.10 4.73 -4.31
N GLY A 26 -17.29 4.34 -3.34
CA GLY A 26 -17.67 3.51 -2.20
C GLY A 26 -18.05 4.31 -0.94
N GLU A 27 -18.12 5.64 -1.03
CA GLU A 27 -18.32 6.54 0.12
C GLU A 27 -19.55 6.21 0.98
N ASP A 28 -20.64 5.79 0.35
CA ASP A 28 -21.90 5.42 1.01
C ASP A 28 -22.13 3.89 1.06
N SER A 29 -21.08 3.09 0.85
CA SER A 29 -21.15 1.63 0.76
C SER A 29 -20.34 0.94 1.86
N PRO A 30 -20.97 0.48 2.95
CA PRO A 30 -20.26 -0.21 4.03
C PRO A 30 -19.51 -1.46 3.56
N ASP A 31 -20.01 -2.14 2.53
CA ASP A 31 -19.34 -3.31 1.93
C ASP A 31 -18.00 -2.90 1.30
N ASP A 32 -17.98 -1.77 0.60
CA ASP A 32 -16.77 -1.26 -0.05
C ASP A 32 -15.76 -0.73 0.96
N ILE A 33 -16.22 0.02 1.96
CA ILE A 33 -15.38 0.44 3.08
C ILE A 33 -14.75 -0.78 3.76
N SER A 34 -15.49 -1.89 3.92
CA SER A 34 -14.94 -3.13 4.48
C SER A 34 -13.83 -3.74 3.62
N ARG A 35 -13.91 -3.62 2.28
CA ARG A 35 -12.85 -4.04 1.37
C ARG A 35 -11.61 -3.15 1.51
N GLY A 36 -11.80 -1.85 1.78
CA GLY A 36 -10.72 -0.92 2.13
C GLY A 36 -10.01 -1.32 3.43
N MET A 37 -10.78 -1.67 4.47
CA MET A 37 -10.22 -2.17 5.75
C MET A 37 -9.39 -3.43 5.54
N PHE A 38 -9.88 -4.37 4.72
CA PHE A 38 -9.13 -5.58 4.37
C PHE A 38 -7.78 -5.26 3.71
N ALA A 39 -7.74 -4.30 2.79
CA ALA A 39 -6.50 -3.92 2.12
C ALA A 39 -5.44 -3.40 3.11
N GLY A 40 -5.85 -2.57 4.07
CA GLY A 40 -5.02 -2.10 5.18
C GLY A 40 -4.57 -3.23 6.10
N GLU A 41 -5.50 -3.80 6.88
CA GLU A 41 -5.24 -4.69 8.01
C GLU A 41 -4.73 -6.09 7.60
N VAL A 42 -5.10 -6.57 6.40
CA VAL A 42 -4.78 -7.93 5.93
C VAL A 42 -3.89 -7.93 4.70
N GLY A 43 -4.16 -7.05 3.74
CA GLY A 43 -3.38 -6.91 2.52
C GLY A 43 -1.94 -6.49 2.80
N THR A 44 -1.76 -5.42 3.59
CA THR A 44 -0.43 -4.88 3.91
C THR A 44 0.48 -5.90 4.58
N PRO A 45 0.10 -6.56 5.68
CA PRO A 45 0.97 -7.57 6.31
C PRO A 45 1.30 -8.75 5.39
N ARG A 46 0.39 -9.14 4.48
CA ARG A 46 0.65 -10.24 3.53
C ARG A 46 1.70 -9.85 2.50
N LEU A 47 1.63 -8.64 1.96
CA LEU A 47 2.60 -8.15 0.98
C LEU A 47 3.98 -7.92 1.62
N VAL A 48 4.05 -7.31 2.81
CA VAL A 48 5.31 -7.14 3.54
C VAL A 48 5.99 -8.50 3.77
N LYS A 49 5.26 -9.51 4.28
CA LYS A 49 5.78 -10.88 4.45
C LYS A 49 6.20 -11.55 3.14
N LEU A 50 5.47 -11.28 2.05
CA LEU A 50 5.82 -11.79 0.73
C LEU A 50 7.16 -11.22 0.26
N PHE A 51 7.33 -9.90 0.33
CA PHE A 51 8.56 -9.24 -0.10
C PHE A 51 9.74 -9.58 0.79
N GLU A 52 9.54 -9.71 2.10
CA GLU A 52 10.54 -10.21 3.04
C GLU A 52 11.03 -11.62 2.62
N ARG A 53 10.11 -12.56 2.40
CA ARG A 53 10.45 -13.93 1.97
C ARG A 53 11.22 -13.96 0.65
N LEU A 54 10.94 -13.02 -0.26
CA LEU A 54 11.61 -12.93 -1.55
C LEU A 54 12.91 -12.10 -1.50
N GLY A 55 13.22 -11.44 -0.37
CA GLY A 55 14.36 -10.53 -0.26
C GLY A 55 14.25 -9.29 -1.14
N ILE A 56 13.02 -8.83 -1.45
CA ILE A 56 12.76 -7.71 -2.36
C ILE A 56 12.43 -6.45 -1.54
N LYS A 57 13.05 -5.33 -1.90
CA LYS A 57 12.63 -4.00 -1.42
C LYS A 57 11.72 -3.35 -2.44
N THR A 58 10.74 -2.59 -1.97
CA THR A 58 9.69 -1.98 -2.77
C THR A 58 9.43 -0.56 -2.31
N THR A 59 8.68 0.19 -3.09
CA THR A 59 8.20 1.54 -2.74
C THR A 59 6.69 1.46 -2.52
N TRP A 60 6.21 2.05 -1.44
CA TRP A 60 4.80 2.11 -1.08
C TRP A 60 4.29 3.55 -1.18
N PHE A 61 3.31 3.78 -2.04
CA PHE A 61 2.66 5.07 -2.20
C PHE A 61 1.41 5.08 -1.31
N ILE A 62 1.45 5.85 -0.22
CA ILE A 62 0.46 5.77 0.86
C ILE A 62 -0.32 7.09 0.93
N PRO A 63 -1.65 7.07 0.72
CA PRO A 63 -2.49 8.22 1.01
C PRO A 63 -2.44 8.59 2.49
N GLY A 64 -2.54 9.88 2.83
CA GLY A 64 -2.57 10.35 4.22
C GLY A 64 -3.65 9.66 5.06
N HIS A 65 -4.85 9.47 4.50
CA HIS A 65 -5.94 8.71 5.14
C HIS A 65 -5.50 7.29 5.50
N SER A 66 -4.85 6.57 4.59
CA SER A 66 -4.37 5.20 4.83
C SER A 66 -3.29 5.18 5.91
N MET A 67 -2.40 6.17 5.92
CA MET A 67 -1.34 6.26 6.93
C MET A 67 -1.89 6.48 8.34
N GLU A 68 -2.89 7.35 8.49
CA GLU A 68 -3.52 7.62 9.79
C GLU A 68 -4.51 6.52 10.22
N THR A 69 -5.13 5.82 9.27
CA THR A 69 -6.07 4.72 9.56
C THR A 69 -5.36 3.43 9.93
N PHE A 70 -4.22 3.13 9.29
CA PHE A 70 -3.45 1.89 9.47
C PHE A 70 -2.02 2.16 9.95
N PRO A 71 -1.81 2.87 11.08
CA PRO A 71 -0.48 3.27 11.52
C PRO A 71 0.41 2.07 11.87
N THR A 72 -0.16 0.98 12.39
CA THR A 72 0.58 -0.24 12.72
C THR A 72 1.11 -0.91 11.45
N GLU A 73 0.26 -1.08 10.44
CA GLU A 73 0.63 -1.69 9.17
C GLU A 73 1.60 -0.81 8.38
N CYS A 74 1.43 0.51 8.43
CA CYS A 74 2.39 1.45 7.85
C CYS A 74 3.75 1.38 8.56
N GLN A 75 3.78 1.21 9.89
CA GLN A 75 5.02 0.98 10.61
C GLN A 75 5.70 -0.32 10.18
N MET A 76 4.95 -1.39 9.89
CA MET A 76 5.52 -2.62 9.33
C MET A 76 6.21 -2.41 7.98
N ILE A 77 5.68 -1.52 7.13
CA ILE A 77 6.31 -1.15 5.85
C ILE A 77 7.67 -0.47 6.11
N VAL A 78 7.71 0.48 7.06
CA VAL A 78 8.94 1.20 7.46
C VAL A 78 9.96 0.24 8.06
N ASP A 79 9.56 -0.59 9.02
CA ASP A 79 10.41 -1.58 9.69
C ASP A 79 10.93 -2.63 8.70
N GLY A 80 10.13 -2.95 7.67
CA GLY A 80 10.50 -3.76 6.52
C GLY A 80 11.54 -3.11 5.61
N GLY A 81 11.93 -1.85 5.84
CA GLY A 81 12.92 -1.11 5.06
C GLY A 81 12.48 -0.79 3.64
N HIS A 82 11.17 -0.65 3.42
CA HIS A 82 10.58 -0.21 2.16
C HIS A 82 10.59 1.32 2.07
N GLU A 83 10.61 1.87 0.86
CA GLU A 83 10.48 3.31 0.62
C GLU A 83 9.01 3.75 0.76
N ILE A 84 8.75 4.97 1.24
CA ILE A 84 7.42 5.58 1.25
C ILE A 84 7.38 6.77 0.27
N GLY A 85 6.39 6.75 -0.61
CA GLY A 85 6.00 7.85 -1.49
C GLY A 85 4.65 8.44 -1.10
N LEU A 86 4.39 9.69 -1.52
CA LEU A 86 3.13 10.38 -1.31
C LEU A 86 2.05 9.93 -2.31
N HIS A 87 0.81 9.81 -1.86
CA HIS A 87 -0.33 9.40 -2.71
C HIS A 87 -1.65 10.09 -2.37
N GLY A 88 -1.63 11.42 -2.21
CA GLY A 88 -2.81 12.21 -1.83
C GLY A 88 -3.20 12.03 -0.35
N TYR A 89 -4.42 12.41 0.03
CA TYR A 89 -4.94 12.19 1.38
C TYR A 89 -6.01 11.09 1.38
N SER A 90 -7.19 11.36 0.83
CA SER A 90 -8.25 10.36 0.61
C SER A 90 -8.32 9.95 -0.86
N HIS A 91 -7.16 9.89 -1.53
CA HIS A 91 -7.04 9.48 -2.93
C HIS A 91 -7.89 10.36 -3.89
N GLU A 92 -7.78 11.68 -3.71
CA GLU A 92 -8.39 12.72 -4.56
C GLU A 92 -7.66 12.97 -5.89
#